data_AF-A0A6C1P135-F1
#
_entry.id   AF-A0A6C1P135-F1
#
_cell.length_a   1.000
_cell.length_b   1.000
_cell.length_c   1.000
_cell.angle_alpha   90.00
_cell.angle_beta   90.00
_cell.angle_gamma   90.00
#
_symmetry.space_group_name_H-M   'P 1'
#
loop_
_entity.id
_entity.type
_entity.pdbx_description
1 polymer ?
#
loop_
_entity_poly.entity_id
_entity_poly.type
_entity_poly.pdbx_seq_one_letter_code
_entity_poly.pdbx_strand_id
1 'polypeptide(L)'
;MEMAKLTKYLGIFLIVMGLLSYFGSGMVSFTAMIPAFFGIVFLAGGILAEKENLRKHVMHVVVLIAVLALIGTFRGLMSFFGYLGGAELERPLAVGMQALMAVLMIAYLFLAVRSFIAARRNPS
;
A
#
# COMPACT_ATOMS: atom_id res chain seq x y z
N MET A 1 -5.14 16.85 8.02
CA MET A 1 -5.06 17.05 6.55
C MET A 1 -3.89 16.31 5.91
N GLU A 2 -2.72 16.23 6.56
CA GLU A 2 -1.56 15.54 5.97
C GLU A 2 -1.80 14.09 5.58
N MET A 3 -2.43 13.29 6.44
CA MET A 3 -2.63 11.86 6.16
C MET A 3 -3.54 11.57 4.96
N ALA A 4 -4.57 12.39 4.71
CA ALA A 4 -5.44 12.22 3.54
C ALA A 4 -4.65 12.46 2.23
N LYS A 5 -3.79 13.48 2.21
CA LYS A 5 -2.88 13.74 1.07
C LYS A 5 -1.88 12.61 0.89
N LEU A 6 -1.24 12.15 1.96
CA LEU A 6 -0.31 11.01 1.91
C LEU A 6 -0.99 9.76 1.33
N THR A 7 -2.18 9.44 1.83
CA THR A 7 -2.97 8.29 1.36
C THR A 7 -3.27 8.40 -0.14
N LYS A 8 -3.67 9.59 -0.59
CA LYS A 8 -3.95 9.86 -2.00
C LYS A 8 -2.71 9.68 -2.88
N TYR A 9 -1.58 10.28 -2.50
CA TYR A 9 -0.33 10.13 -3.26
C TYR A 9 0.19 8.70 -3.27
N LEU A 10 0.10 8.01 -2.13
CA LEU A 10 0.45 6.59 -2.04
C LEU A 10 -0.46 5.74 -2.93
N GLY A 11 -1.76 6.02 -2.95
CA GLY A 11 -2.72 5.36 -3.85
C GLY A 11 -2.34 5.50 -5.32
N ILE A 12 -2.05 6.74 -5.76
CA ILE A 12 -1.58 7.02 -7.13
C ILE A 12 -0.29 6.26 -7.43
N PHE A 13 0.67 6.30 -6.52
CA PHE A 13 1.95 5.62 -6.68
C PHE A 13 1.77 4.10 -6.85
N LEU A 14 0.93 3.48 -6.02
CA LEU A 14 0.63 2.06 -6.09
C LEU A 14 -0.07 1.66 -7.40
N ILE A 15 -0.97 2.51 -7.92
CA ILE A 15 -1.60 2.31 -9.24
C ILE A 15 -0.54 2.29 -10.33
N VAL A 16 0.30 3.31 -10.38
CA VAL A 16 1.37 3.41 -11.40
C VAL A 16 2.31 2.22 -11.30
N MET A 17 2.73 1.87 -10.09
CA MET A 17 3.61 0.72 -9.84
C MET A 17 2.99 -0.61 -10.30
N GLY A 18 1.71 -0.86 -10.01
CA GLY A 18 1.02 -2.07 -10.43
C GLY A 18 0.84 -2.16 -11.96
N LEU A 19 0.54 -1.04 -12.61
CA LEU A 19 0.46 -0.97 -14.08
C LEU A 19 1.82 -1.23 -14.73
N LEU A 20 2.88 -0.55 -14.25
CA LEU A 20 4.25 -0.78 -14.73
C LEU A 20 4.67 -2.23 -14.55
N SER A 21 4.28 -2.86 -13.44
CA SER A 21 4.59 -4.26 -13.19
C SER A 21 3.88 -5.21 -14.16
N TYR A 22 2.60 -4.96 -14.42
CA TYR A 22 1.81 -5.77 -15.35
C TYR A 22 2.31 -5.66 -16.79
N PHE A 23 2.53 -4.44 -17.29
CA PHE A 23 3.06 -4.24 -18.64
C PHE A 23 4.51 -4.68 -18.77
N GLY A 24 5.35 -4.41 -17.75
CA GLY A 24 6.76 -4.80 -17.73
C GLY A 24 6.98 -6.31 -17.64
N SER A 25 6.02 -7.08 -17.11
CA SER A 25 6.04 -8.54 -17.14
C SER A 25 5.50 -9.14 -18.45
N GLY A 26 5.16 -8.33 -19.46
CA GLY A 26 4.54 -8.82 -20.69
C GLY A 26 3.12 -9.35 -20.47
N MET A 27 2.41 -8.83 -19.46
CA MET A 27 1.03 -9.19 -19.11
C MET A 27 0.83 -10.65 -18.66
N VAL A 28 1.91 -11.37 -18.34
CA VAL A 28 1.85 -12.77 -17.90
C VAL A 28 1.54 -12.93 -16.41
N SER A 29 1.71 -11.88 -15.62
CA SER A 29 1.58 -11.94 -14.17
C SER A 29 0.42 -11.09 -13.66
N PHE A 30 -0.79 -11.65 -13.63
CA PHE A 30 -1.97 -10.94 -13.09
C PHE A 30 -1.80 -10.53 -11.62
N THR A 31 -1.00 -11.28 -10.85
CA THR A 31 -0.66 -10.95 -9.45
C THR A 31 0.19 -9.68 -9.33
N ALA A 32 0.81 -9.21 -10.43
CA ALA A 32 1.51 -7.92 -10.50
C ALA A 32 0.56 -6.72 -10.32
N MET A 33 -0.74 -6.90 -10.55
CA MET A 33 -1.74 -5.83 -10.39
C MET A 33 -2.23 -5.65 -8.94
N ILE A 34 -1.82 -6.52 -8.00
CA ILE A 34 -2.20 -6.40 -6.58
C ILE A 34 -1.94 -4.97 -6.06
N PRO A 35 -0.77 -4.34 -6.28
CA PRO A 35 -0.56 -2.96 -5.87
C PRO A 35 -1.57 -1.97 -6.48
N ALA A 36 -1.95 -2.14 -7.74
CA ALA A 36 -2.91 -1.24 -8.37
C ALA A 36 -4.31 -1.34 -7.75
N PHE A 37 -4.77 -2.55 -7.42
CA PHE A 37 -6.05 -2.74 -6.73
C PHE A 37 -6.09 -2.02 -5.38
N PHE A 38 -5.06 -2.20 -4.56
CA PHE A 38 -4.95 -1.49 -3.28
C PHE A 38 -4.77 0.02 -3.49
N GLY A 39 -4.03 0.42 -4.52
CA GLY A 39 -3.85 1.82 -4.88
C GLY A 39 -5.15 2.54 -5.19
N ILE A 40 -6.09 1.89 -5.88
CA ILE A 40 -7.44 2.43 -6.14
C ILE A 40 -8.19 2.65 -4.82
N VAL A 41 -8.16 1.68 -3.91
CA VAL A 41 -8.83 1.79 -2.61
C VAL A 41 -8.24 2.93 -1.77
N PHE A 42 -6.91 3.08 -1.76
CA PHE A 42 -6.23 4.16 -1.07
C PHE A 42 -6.53 5.53 -1.69
N LEU A 43 -6.53 5.62 -3.02
CA LEU A 43 -6.88 6.85 -3.73
C LEU A 43 -8.31 7.29 -3.40
N ALA A 44 -9.27 6.37 -3.48
CA ALA A 44 -10.67 6.63 -3.13
C ALA A 44 -10.82 7.04 -1.65
N GLY A 45 -10.15 6.33 -0.74
CA GLY A 45 -10.13 6.67 0.68
C GLY A 45 -9.50 8.04 0.96
N GLY A 46 -8.41 8.38 0.28
CA GLY A 46 -7.74 9.67 0.39
C GLY A 46 -8.63 10.83 -0.04
N ILE A 47 -9.35 10.68 -1.15
CA ILE A 47 -10.33 11.66 -1.64
C ILE A 47 -11.50 11.78 -0.67
N LEU A 48 -12.06 10.67 -0.20
CA LEU A 48 -13.22 10.69 0.70
C LEU A 48 -12.88 11.27 2.07
N ALA A 49 -11.64 11.10 2.54
CA ALA A 49 -11.13 11.67 3.79
C ALA A 49 -10.92 13.19 3.75
N GLU A 50 -11.03 13.84 2.58
CA GLU A 50 -11.03 15.31 2.48
C GLU A 50 -12.28 15.90 3.15
N LYS A 51 -13.42 15.19 3.09
CA LYS A 51 -14.66 15.55 3.77
C LYS A 51 -14.50 15.40 5.29
N GLU A 52 -14.67 16.50 6.03
CA GLU A 52 -14.36 16.56 7.47
C GLU A 52 -15.23 15.63 8.32
N ASN A 53 -16.51 15.50 7.99
CA ASN A 53 -17.46 14.60 8.64
C ASN A 53 -17.11 13.11 8.48
N LEU A 54 -16.45 12.73 7.37
CA LEU A 54 -16.08 11.35 7.07
C LEU A 54 -14.64 11.01 7.42
N ARG A 55 -13.78 12.02 7.58
CA ARG A 55 -12.33 11.88 7.73
C ARG A 55 -11.92 10.85 8.77
N LYS A 56 -12.46 10.89 9.99
CA LYS A 56 -12.06 9.97 11.07
C LYS A 56 -12.38 8.51 10.72
N HIS A 57 -13.58 8.24 10.22
CA HIS A 57 -14.04 6.90 9.85
C HIS A 57 -13.24 6.34 8.66
N VAL A 58 -13.12 7.14 7.61
CA VAL A 58 -12.42 6.74 6.38
C VAL A 58 -10.95 6.45 6.68
N MET A 59 -10.28 7.28 7.48
CA MET A 59 -8.88 7.04 7.81
C MET A 59 -8.68 5.75 8.62
N HIS A 60 -9.58 5.38 9.53
CA HIS A 60 -9.51 4.10 10.23
C HIS A 60 -9.72 2.93 9.27
N VAL A 61 -10.72 3.03 8.38
CA VAL A 61 -10.99 2.00 7.36
C VAL A 61 -9.77 1.81 6.45
N VAL A 62 -9.18 2.89 5.95
CA VAL A 62 -7.98 2.83 5.09
C VAL A 62 -6.81 2.18 5.83
N VAL A 63 -6.62 2.47 7.13
CA VAL A 63 -5.58 1.81 7.92
C VAL A 63 -5.84 0.30 8.07
N LEU A 64 -7.09 -0.12 8.26
CA LEU A 64 -7.44 -1.54 8.25
C LEU A 64 -7.14 -2.19 6.89
N ILE A 65 -7.48 -1.52 5.79
CA ILE A 65 -7.13 -1.99 4.45
C ILE A 65 -5.60 -2.07 4.28
N ALA A 66 -4.83 -1.13 4.83
CA ALA A 66 -3.36 -1.17 4.80
C ALA A 66 -2.79 -2.39 5.54
N VAL A 67 -3.40 -2.80 6.65
CA VAL A 67 -3.04 -4.04 7.35
C VAL A 67 -3.34 -5.26 6.48
N LEU A 68 -4.52 -5.31 5.86
CA LEU A 68 -4.88 -6.41 4.95
C LEU A 68 -3.95 -6.47 3.73
N ALA A 69 -3.57 -5.32 3.20
CA ALA A 69 -2.62 -5.18 2.10
C ALA A 69 -1.25 -5.76 2.49
N LEU A 70 -0.76 -5.45 3.68
CA LEU A 70 0.50 -5.98 4.20
C LEU A 70 0.46 -7.50 4.38
N ILE A 71 -0.65 -8.03 4.91
CA ILE A 71 -0.84 -9.49 5.04
C ILE A 71 -0.85 -10.14 3.65
N GLY A 72 -1.58 -9.55 2.70
CA GLY A 72 -1.66 -10.05 1.33
C GLY A 72 -0.33 -10.05 0.58
N THR A 73 0.58 -9.13 0.89
CA THR A 73 1.92 -9.05 0.28
C THR A 73 3.02 -9.73 1.09
N PHE A 74 2.70 -10.26 2.28
CA PHE A 74 3.68 -10.87 3.17
C PHE A 74 4.42 -12.05 2.52
N ARG A 75 3.71 -12.88 1.73
CA ARG A 75 4.33 -13.98 0.98
C ARG A 75 5.36 -13.48 -0.02
N GLY A 76 5.05 -12.41 -0.77
CA GLY A 76 5.99 -11.80 -1.71
C GLY A 76 7.23 -11.24 -1.02
N LEU A 77 7.06 -10.64 0.15
CA LEU A 77 8.18 -10.16 0.97
C LEU A 77 9.08 -11.33 1.41
N MET A 78 8.51 -12.44 1.88
CA MET A 78 9.28 -13.63 2.26
C MET A 78 9.99 -14.28 1.07
N SER A 79 9.33 -14.39 -0.08
CA SER A 79 9.94 -14.88 -1.32
C SER A 79 11.10 -13.99 -1.78
N PHE A 80 11.00 -12.67 -1.58
CA PHE A 80 12.09 -11.75 -1.88
C PHE A 80 13.32 -11.99 -1.00
N PHE A 81 13.15 -12.22 0.30
CA PHE A 81 14.27 -12.59 1.17
C PHE A 81 14.87 -13.96 0.81
N GLY A 82 14.04 -14.92 0.42
CA GLY A 82 14.51 -16.21 -0.10
C GLY A 82 15.38 -16.05 -1.36
N TYR A 83 14.98 -15.16 -2.27
CA TYR A 83 15.76 -14.82 -3.46
C TYR A 83 17.11 -14.18 -3.14
N LEU A 84 17.17 -13.28 -2.15
CA LEU A 84 18.45 -12.75 -1.67
C LEU A 84 19.35 -13.84 -1.06
N GLY A 85 18.77 -14.92 -0.56
CA GLY A 85 19.46 -16.12 -0.07
C GLY A 85 19.82 -17.13 -1.17
N GLY A 86 19.55 -16.84 -2.44
CA GLY A 86 19.89 -17.69 -3.60
C GLY A 86 18.77 -18.59 -4.12
N ALA A 87 17.53 -18.45 -3.63
CA ALA A 87 16.39 -19.18 -4.19
C ALA A 87 15.99 -18.64 -5.57
N GLU A 88 15.62 -19.51 -6.50
CA GLU A 88 15.09 -19.08 -7.79
C GLU A 88 13.64 -18.58 -7.67
N LEU A 89 13.30 -17.56 -8.46
CA LEU A 89 11.95 -17.01 -8.53
C LEU A 89 11.35 -17.25 -9.92
N GLU A 90 10.17 -17.87 -9.95
CA GLU A 90 9.39 -18.01 -11.19
C GLU A 90 8.96 -16.64 -11.76
N ARG A 91 8.71 -15.65 -10.88
CA ARG A 91 8.20 -14.32 -11.24
C ARG A 91 8.92 -13.21 -10.46
N PRO A 92 10.20 -12.93 -10.76
CA PRO A 92 11.04 -12.03 -9.95
C PRO A 92 10.47 -10.62 -9.86
N LEU A 93 9.92 -10.10 -10.96
CA LEU A 93 9.35 -8.75 -11.01
C LEU A 93 8.08 -8.62 -10.14
N ALA A 94 7.21 -9.63 -10.13
CA ALA A 94 6.02 -9.64 -9.29
C ALA A 94 6.38 -9.70 -7.80
N VAL A 95 7.35 -10.53 -7.45
CA VAL A 95 7.85 -10.66 -6.07
C VAL A 95 8.48 -9.35 -5.59
N GLY A 96 9.32 -8.71 -6.41
CA GLY A 96 9.92 -7.41 -6.08
C GLY A 96 8.87 -6.33 -5.84
N MET A 97 7.82 -6.28 -6.66
CA MET A 97 6.75 -5.29 -6.50
C MET A 97 5.88 -5.56 -5.27
N GLN A 98 5.64 -6.82 -4.93
CA GLN A 98 4.96 -7.19 -3.68
C GLN A 98 5.79 -6.84 -2.44
N ALA A 99 7.11 -7.09 -2.48
CA ALA A 99 8.02 -6.71 -1.41
C ALA A 99 8.07 -5.19 -1.21
N LEU A 100 8.19 -4.42 -2.29
CA LEU A 100 8.15 -2.96 -2.24
C LEU A 100 6.82 -2.46 -1.66
N MET A 101 5.69 -3.02 -2.13
CA MET A 101 4.38 -2.68 -1.57
C MET A 101 4.30 -2.99 -0.07
N ALA A 102 4.83 -4.13 0.38
CA ALA A 102 4.85 -4.48 1.81
C ALA A 102 5.62 -3.45 2.64
N VAL A 103 6.80 -3.01 2.17
CA VAL A 103 7.60 -1.97 2.82
C VAL A 103 6.82 -0.65 2.88
N LEU A 104 6.14 -0.25 1.80
CA LEU A 104 5.31 0.94 1.76
C LEU A 104 4.12 0.86 2.73
N MET A 105 3.49 -0.31 2.87
CA MET A 105 2.41 -0.52 3.82
C MET A 105 2.89 -0.40 5.27
N ILE A 106 4.07 -0.97 5.60
CA ILE A 106 4.68 -0.83 6.93
C ILE A 106 4.95 0.65 7.25
N ALA A 107 5.57 1.37 6.30
CA ALA A 107 5.86 2.79 6.46
C ALA A 107 4.57 3.62 6.64
N TYR A 108 3.55 3.35 5.82
CA TYR A 108 2.25 4.02 5.91
C TYR A 108 1.57 3.76 7.26
N LEU A 109 1.54 2.52 7.74
CA LEU A 109 0.97 2.16 9.05
C LEU A 109 1.68 2.89 10.18
N PHE A 110 3.02 2.94 10.15
CA PHE A 110 3.81 3.69 11.14
C PHE A 110 3.44 5.18 11.16
N LEU A 111 3.35 5.81 9.99
CA LEU A 111 2.96 7.22 9.86
C LEU A 111 1.51 7.45 10.32
N ALA A 112 0.59 6.55 9.99
CA ALA A 112 -0.80 6.62 10.41
C ALA A 112 -0.95 6.55 11.93
N VAL A 113 -0.28 5.59 12.58
CA VAL A 113 -0.28 5.47 14.05
C VAL A 113 0.28 6.73 14.70
N ARG A 114 1.41 7.24 14.21
CA ARG A 114 1.97 8.51 14.70
C ARG A 114 1.00 9.67 14.54
N SER A 115 0.32 9.77 13.40
CA SER A 115 -0.68 10.81 13.16
C SER A 115 -1.87 10.72 14.10
N PHE A 116 -2.38 9.52 14.37
CA PHE A 116 -3.49 9.30 15.30
C PHE A 116 -3.10 9.66 16.74
N ILE A 117 -1.90 9.30 17.17
CA ILE A 117 -1.37 9.67 18.49
C ILE A 117 -1.24 11.20 18.59
N ALA A 118 -0.71 11.86 17.55
CA ALA A 118 -0.58 13.31 17.52
C ALA A 118 -1.94 14.02 17.60
N ALA A 119 -2.95 13.54 16.84
CA ALA A 119 -4.31 14.06 16.89
C ALA A 119 -4.99 13.87 18.26
N ARG A 120 -4.62 12.82 19.01
CA ARG A 120 -5.11 12.60 20.38
C ARG A 120 -4.42 13.51 21.40
N ARG A 121 -3.13 13.81 21.19
CA ARG A 121 -2.36 14.70 22.06
C ARG A 121 -2.76 16.17 21.91
N ASN A 122 -3.09 16.58 20.69
CA ASN A 122 -3.58 17.91 20.38
C ASN A 122 -4.97 17.81 19.75
N PRO A 123 -6.05 17.67 20.55
CA PRO A 123 -7.41 17.73 20.04
C PRO A 123 -7.66 19.15 19.52
N SER A 124 -7.59 19.31 18.20
CA SER A 124 -8.02 20.51 17.47
C SER A 124 -9.51 20.73 17.61
#